data_AF-A0A7S0ATK5-F1
#
_entry.id   AF-A0A7S0ATK5-F1
#
_cell.length_a   1.000
_cell.length_b   1.000
_cell.length_c   1.000
_cell.angle_alpha   90.00
_cell.angle_beta   90.00
_cell.angle_gamma   90.00
#
_symmetry.space_group_name_H-M   'P 1'
#
loop_
_entity.id
_entity.type
_entity.pdbx_description
1 polymer ?
#
loop_
_entity_poly.entity_id
_entity_poly.type
_entity_poly.pdbx_seq_one_letter_code
_entity_poly.pdbx_strand_id
1 'polypeptide(L)'
;VAQFSLLLFIALGTVPFVGDALSFTLGPGLVGVGLVIVYKAAVDLGTNLSPWPTPADPNTGRGSLVDTGVYSLMRHPMYSGLIFGMAGLSIATDSVVRLLLTVALYLVLDAKSDYEEAKLIGTYGDDYRAYMDKVQDKIIPFSLLSAVNLNDGEGKKEE
;
A
#
# COMPACT_ATOMS: atom_id res chain seq x y z
N VAL A 1 18.39 -35.95 -20.62
CA VAL A 1 17.50 -34.95 -21.27
C VAL A 1 17.01 -33.91 -20.27
N ALA A 2 16.31 -34.29 -19.19
CA ALA A 2 15.81 -33.34 -18.16
C ALA A 2 16.89 -32.44 -17.51
N GLN A 3 18.08 -32.97 -17.20
CA GLN A 3 19.19 -32.20 -16.62
C GLN A 3 19.67 -31.05 -17.52
N PHE A 4 19.70 -31.24 -18.83
CA PHE A 4 20.14 -30.21 -19.78
C PHE A 4 19.07 -29.13 -19.96
N SER A 5 17.79 -29.50 -19.91
CA SER A 5 16.68 -28.54 -19.86
C SER A 5 16.72 -27.68 -18.59
N LEU A 6 17.03 -28.29 -17.44
CA LEU A 6 17.16 -27.56 -16.17
C LEU A 6 18.34 -26.58 -16.20
N LEU A 7 19.49 -27.02 -16.69
CA LEU A 7 20.68 -26.17 -16.85
C LEU A 7 20.44 -25.04 -17.86
N LEU A 8 19.66 -25.28 -18.92
CA LEU A 8 19.28 -24.26 -19.89
C LEU A 8 18.36 -23.20 -19.26
N PHE A 9 17.38 -23.59 -18.45
CA PHE A 9 16.51 -22.63 -17.74
C PHE A 9 17.27 -21.82 -16.68
N ILE A 10 18.24 -22.43 -15.99
CA ILE A 10 19.13 -21.73 -15.06
C ILE A 10 20.07 -20.77 -15.83
N ALA A 11 20.62 -21.20 -16.97
CA ALA A 11 21.53 -20.37 -17.78
C ALA A 11 20.83 -19.21 -18.49
N LEU A 12 19.56 -19.37 -18.89
CA LEU A 12 18.70 -18.30 -19.40
C LEU A 12 18.09 -17.44 -18.28
N GLY A 13 18.35 -17.77 -17.01
CA GLY A 13 17.88 -17.03 -15.84
C GLY A 13 16.37 -17.01 -15.64
N THR A 14 15.61 -17.78 -16.42
CA THR A 14 14.14 -17.69 -16.50
C THR A 14 13.53 -19.06 -16.76
N VAL A 15 12.47 -19.39 -16.01
CA VAL A 15 11.59 -20.52 -16.32
C VAL A 15 10.39 -19.94 -17.07
N PRO A 16 10.32 -20.03 -18.42
CA PRO A 16 9.38 -19.27 -19.24
C PRO A 16 7.91 -19.52 -18.86
N PHE A 17 7.57 -20.71 -18.39
CA PHE A 17 6.19 -21.03 -18.03
C PHE A 17 5.76 -20.52 -16.64
N VAL A 18 6.70 -20.37 -15.71
CA VAL A 18 6.41 -19.92 -14.33
C VAL A 18 6.60 -18.42 -14.20
N GLY A 19 7.64 -17.86 -14.83
CA GLY A 19 7.91 -16.42 -14.83
C GLY A 19 6.83 -15.62 -15.55
N ASP A 20 6.43 -16.04 -16.75
CA ASP A 20 5.45 -15.32 -17.56
C ASP A 20 4.04 -15.42 -16.98
N ALA A 21 3.63 -16.59 -16.48
CA ALA A 21 2.31 -16.76 -15.87
C ALA A 21 2.18 -16.00 -14.55
N LEU A 22 3.25 -15.97 -13.75
CA LEU A 22 3.29 -15.25 -12.48
C LEU A 22 3.28 -13.73 -12.69
N SER A 23 4.07 -13.21 -13.63
CA SER A 23 4.08 -11.77 -13.95
C SER A 23 2.79 -11.33 -14.65
N PHE A 24 2.19 -12.17 -15.50
CA PHE A 24 0.90 -11.91 -16.15
C PHE A 24 -0.30 -11.89 -15.19
N THR A 25 -0.22 -12.61 -14.06
CA THR A 25 -1.32 -12.66 -13.07
C THR A 25 -1.07 -11.76 -11.86
N LEU A 26 0.11 -11.84 -11.24
CA LEU A 26 0.44 -11.01 -10.08
C LEU A 26 0.61 -9.54 -10.42
N GLY A 27 1.21 -9.22 -11.57
CA GLY A 27 1.44 -7.83 -11.96
C GLY A 27 0.14 -7.03 -12.10
N PRO A 28 -0.78 -7.43 -13.01
CA PRO A 28 -2.09 -6.80 -13.14
C PRO A 28 -2.96 -6.92 -11.88
N GLY A 29 -2.86 -8.03 -11.14
CA GLY A 29 -3.55 -8.20 -9.86
C GLY A 29 -3.15 -7.13 -8.84
N LEU A 30 -1.84 -6.89 -8.69
CA LEU A 30 -1.31 -5.90 -7.76
C LEU A 30 -1.62 -4.46 -8.20
N VAL A 31 -1.62 -4.19 -9.52
CA VAL A 31 -2.13 -2.93 -10.07
C VAL A 31 -3.60 -2.73 -9.73
N GLY A 32 -4.43 -3.76 -9.91
CA GLY A 32 -5.84 -3.74 -9.56
C GLY A 32 -6.07 -3.44 -8.07
N VAL A 33 -5.32 -4.10 -7.18
CA VAL A 33 -5.35 -3.82 -5.74
C VAL A 33 -4.97 -2.37 -5.46
N GLY A 34 -3.89 -1.87 -6.05
CA GLY A 34 -3.47 -0.47 -5.91
C GLY A 34 -4.56 0.51 -6.33
N LEU A 35 -5.21 0.27 -7.47
CA LEU A 35 -6.33 1.10 -7.96
C LEU A 35 -7.54 1.07 -7.03
N VAL A 36 -7.90 -0.10 -6.51
CA VAL A 36 -9.02 -0.23 -5.55
C VAL A 36 -8.72 0.53 -4.26
N ILE A 37 -7.49 0.46 -3.75
CA ILE A 37 -7.07 1.21 -2.56
C ILE A 37 -7.15 2.71 -2.83
N VAL A 38 -6.62 3.20 -3.96
CA VAL A 38 -6.69 4.63 -4.32
C VAL A 38 -8.15 5.07 -4.46
N TYR A 39 -8.97 4.29 -5.15
CA TYR A 39 -10.38 4.60 -5.33
C TYR A 39 -11.13 4.70 -4.00
N LYS A 40 -10.94 3.71 -3.12
CA LYS A 40 -11.54 3.72 -1.77
C LYS A 40 -11.03 4.88 -0.92
N ALA A 41 -9.73 5.12 -0.92
CA ALA A 41 -9.14 6.26 -0.20
C ALA A 41 -9.67 7.60 -0.72
N ALA A 42 -9.92 7.73 -2.03
CA ALA A 42 -10.51 8.91 -2.61
C ALA A 42 -11.98 9.10 -2.23
N VAL A 43 -12.76 8.02 -2.21
CA VAL A 43 -14.16 8.03 -1.79
C VAL A 43 -14.29 8.35 -0.30
N ASP A 44 -13.47 7.72 0.56
CA ASP A 44 -13.50 7.90 2.01
C ASP A 44 -13.04 9.31 2.41
N LEU A 45 -12.07 9.87 1.68
CA LEU A 45 -11.59 11.24 1.93
C LEU A 45 -12.55 12.30 1.34
N GLY A 46 -13.25 11.99 0.26
CA GLY A 46 -14.37 12.78 -0.27
C GLY A 46 -14.02 14.26 -0.47
N THR A 47 -14.74 15.16 0.20
CA THR A 47 -14.53 16.62 0.11
C THR A 47 -13.25 17.12 0.79
N ASN A 48 -12.54 16.26 1.52
CA ASN A 48 -11.25 16.57 2.14
C ASN A 48 -10.07 16.24 1.22
N LEU A 49 -10.31 15.78 -0.03
CA LEU A 49 -9.24 15.61 -1.01
C LEU A 49 -8.61 16.95 -1.33
N SER A 50 -7.36 17.10 -0.93
CA SER A 50 -6.51 18.21 -1.34
C SER A 50 -5.31 17.63 -2.09
N PRO A 51 -4.97 18.14 -3.30
CA PRO A 51 -3.69 17.85 -3.94
C PRO A 51 -2.50 18.34 -3.12
N TRP A 52 -2.76 19.22 -2.14
CA TRP A 52 -1.75 19.88 -1.33
C TRP A 52 -1.60 19.20 0.04
N PRO A 53 -0.37 19.08 0.60
CA PRO A 53 -0.08 18.52 1.93
C PRO A 53 -0.68 19.30 3.11
N THR A 54 -1.51 20.31 2.84
CA THR A 54 -2.05 21.22 3.85
C THR A 54 -3.51 20.82 4.07
N PRO A 55 -3.89 20.46 5.30
CA PRO A 55 -5.28 20.17 5.62
C PRO A 55 -6.17 21.38 5.30
N ALA A 56 -7.40 21.11 4.84
CA ALA A 56 -8.41 22.15 4.69
C ALA A 56 -8.66 22.81 6.05
N ASP A 57 -8.84 24.14 6.06
CA ASP A 57 -9.02 24.90 7.30
C ASP A 57 -10.25 24.40 8.09
N PRO A 58 -10.06 23.84 9.30
CA PRO A 58 -11.15 23.31 10.13
C PRO A 58 -12.25 24.35 10.41
N ASN A 59 -11.92 25.64 10.37
CA ASN A 59 -12.86 26.74 10.61
C ASN A 59 -13.86 26.95 9.46
N THR A 60 -13.68 26.27 8.32
CA THR A 60 -14.56 26.38 7.14
C THR A 60 -15.64 25.29 7.09
N GLY A 61 -15.69 24.40 8.09
CA GLY A 61 -16.60 23.24 8.09
C GLY A 61 -16.21 22.14 7.09
N ARG A 62 -15.04 22.26 6.45
CA ARG A 62 -14.34 21.22 5.68
C ARG A 62 -13.03 20.93 6.39
N GLY A 63 -12.52 19.70 6.32
CA GLY A 63 -11.35 19.29 7.08
C GLY A 63 -11.68 18.79 8.48
N SER A 64 -12.66 17.89 8.61
CA SER A 64 -12.73 17.00 9.78
C SER A 64 -11.73 15.85 9.60
N LEU A 65 -11.09 15.42 10.68
CA LEU A 65 -10.23 14.24 10.65
C LEU A 65 -11.04 13.02 10.18
N VAL A 66 -10.56 12.34 9.14
CA VAL A 66 -11.17 11.11 8.62
C VAL A 66 -10.38 9.92 9.15
N ASP A 67 -10.98 9.14 10.05
CA ASP A 67 -10.38 7.96 10.67
C ASP A 67 -11.18 6.67 10.39
N THR A 68 -12.11 6.71 9.44
CA THR A 68 -13.02 5.62 9.09
C THR A 68 -12.69 5.00 7.72
N GLY A 69 -13.26 3.82 7.43
CA GLY A 69 -13.02 3.14 6.16
C GLY A 69 -11.57 2.68 6.03
N VAL A 70 -10.94 2.92 4.88
CA VAL A 70 -9.55 2.51 4.65
C VAL A 70 -8.55 3.28 5.53
N TYR A 71 -8.91 4.50 5.97
CA TYR A 71 -8.09 5.28 6.92
C TYR A 71 -8.06 4.65 8.32
N SER A 72 -9.04 3.80 8.67
CA SER A 72 -8.97 3.04 9.93
C SER A 72 -7.92 1.91 9.92
N LEU A 73 -7.45 1.51 8.73
CA LEU A 73 -6.47 0.43 8.55
C LEU A 73 -5.04 0.97 8.42
N MET A 74 -4.88 2.14 7.80
CA MET A 74 -3.58 2.78 7.63
C MET A 74 -3.76 4.29 7.46
N ARG A 75 -2.76 5.07 7.87
CA ARG A 75 -2.87 6.54 7.86
C ARG A 75 -2.78 7.16 6.46
N HIS A 76 -2.05 6.53 5.53
CA HIS A 76 -1.81 7.04 4.18
C HIS A 76 -2.18 6.04 3.08
N PRO A 77 -3.47 5.68 2.93
CA PRO A 77 -3.89 4.65 1.99
C PRO A 77 -3.68 5.04 0.52
N MET A 78 -3.73 6.33 0.17
CA MET A 78 -3.39 6.78 -1.18
C MET A 78 -1.93 6.44 -1.56
N TYR A 79 -0.99 6.60 -0.62
CA TYR A 79 0.42 6.26 -0.86
C TYR A 79 0.60 4.76 -1.00
N SER A 80 -0.08 3.99 -0.15
CA SER A 80 -0.15 2.54 -0.27
C SER A 80 -0.57 2.10 -1.67
N GLY A 81 -1.70 2.65 -2.16
CA GLY A 81 -2.23 2.30 -3.48
C GLY A 81 -1.29 2.68 -4.63
N LEU A 82 -0.59 3.83 -4.55
CA LEU A 82 0.44 4.21 -5.52
C LEU A 82 1.62 3.23 -5.51
N ILE A 83 2.11 2.85 -4.34
CA ILE A 83 3.23 1.92 -4.21
C ILE A 83 2.86 0.53 -4.74
N PHE A 84 1.69 0.00 -4.37
CA PHE A 84 1.18 -1.27 -4.89
C PHE A 84 0.97 -1.22 -6.41
N GLY A 85 0.42 -0.12 -6.92
CA GLY A 85 0.25 0.08 -8.36
C GLY A 85 1.58 0.07 -9.12
N MET A 86 2.60 0.79 -8.62
CA MET A 86 3.91 0.84 -9.26
C MET A 86 4.70 -0.47 -9.10
N ALA A 87 4.56 -1.15 -7.95
CA ALA A 87 5.12 -2.48 -7.76
C ALA A 87 4.50 -3.49 -8.72
N GLY A 88 3.18 -3.45 -8.88
CA GLY A 88 2.45 -4.31 -9.82
C GLY A 88 2.87 -4.07 -11.26
N LEU A 89 3.03 -2.80 -11.65
CA LEU A 89 3.54 -2.43 -12.97
C LEU A 89 4.98 -2.90 -13.18
N SER A 90 5.83 -2.82 -12.16
CA SER A 90 7.22 -3.29 -12.20
C SER A 90 7.28 -4.80 -12.43
N ILE A 91 6.42 -5.57 -11.76
CA ILE A 91 6.30 -7.02 -11.91
C ILE A 91 5.70 -7.38 -13.28
N ALA A 92 4.63 -6.69 -13.70
CA ALA A 92 3.96 -6.94 -14.99
C ALA A 92 4.88 -6.69 -16.20
N THR A 93 5.93 -5.89 -16.02
CA THR A 93 6.89 -5.55 -17.07
C THR A 93 8.28 -6.11 -16.84
N ASP A 94 8.42 -6.99 -15.84
CA ASP A 94 9.66 -7.66 -15.44
C ASP A 94 10.88 -6.70 -15.39
N SER A 95 10.66 -5.51 -14.81
CA SER A 95 11.63 -4.42 -14.88
C SER A 95 12.22 -4.11 -13.50
N VAL A 96 13.46 -4.56 -13.29
CA VAL A 96 14.23 -4.26 -12.08
C VAL A 96 14.40 -2.74 -11.89
N VAL A 97 14.58 -1.98 -12.97
CA VAL A 97 14.69 -0.52 -12.91
C VAL A 97 13.39 0.10 -12.35
N ARG A 98 12.22 -0.34 -12.80
CA ARG A 98 10.94 0.14 -12.28
C ARG A 98 10.73 -0.27 -10.83
N LEU A 99 11.19 -1.45 -10.45
CA LEU A 99 11.15 -1.90 -9.07
C LEU A 99 12.01 -1.00 -8.16
N LEU A 100 13.24 -0.68 -8.58
CA LEU A 100 14.11 0.25 -7.85
C LEU A 100 13.50 1.66 -7.75
N LEU A 101 12.88 2.15 -8.83
CA LEU A 101 12.15 3.41 -8.80
C LEU A 101 10.93 3.37 -7.87
N THR A 102 10.26 2.22 -7.77
CA THR A 102 9.15 2.02 -6.83
C THR A 102 9.64 2.06 -5.38
N VAL A 103 10.80 1.46 -5.09
CA VAL A 103 11.44 1.56 -3.76
C VAL A 103 11.84 3.01 -3.45
N ALA A 104 12.43 3.72 -4.42
CA ALA A 104 12.74 5.14 -4.26
C ALA A 104 11.47 5.98 -4.02
N LEU A 105 10.38 5.69 -4.74
CA LEU A 105 9.07 6.32 -4.53
C LEU A 105 8.55 6.07 -3.11
N TYR A 106 8.66 4.83 -2.60
CA TYR A 106 8.28 4.52 -1.22
C TYR A 106 9.02 5.41 -0.21
N LEU A 107 10.35 5.54 -0.33
CA LEU A 107 11.14 6.37 0.57
C LEU A 107 10.75 7.85 0.51
N VAL A 108 10.47 8.37 -0.68
CA VAL A 108 10.00 9.76 -0.86
C VAL A 108 8.63 9.96 -0.22
N LEU A 109 7.70 9.03 -0.42
CA LEU A 109 6.36 9.10 0.17
C LEU A 109 6.38 8.93 1.68
N ASP A 110 7.27 8.09 2.21
CA ASP A 110 7.46 7.94 3.66
C ASP A 110 7.94 9.24 4.31
N ALA A 111 8.99 9.87 3.76
CA ALA A 111 9.45 11.17 4.22
C ALA A 111 8.38 12.28 4.06
N LYS A 112 7.61 12.23 2.96
CA LYS A 112 6.51 13.17 2.74
C LYS A 112 5.37 12.97 3.75
N SER A 113 5.10 11.73 4.13
CA SER A 113 4.08 11.40 5.12
C SER A 113 4.42 11.94 6.50
N ASP A 114 5.69 11.94 6.92
CA ASP A 114 6.12 12.57 8.19
C ASP A 114 5.83 14.09 8.20
N TYR A 115 6.10 14.74 7.08
CA TYR A 115 5.83 16.17 6.93
C TYR A 115 4.32 16.48 6.97
N GLU A 116 3.50 15.63 6.36
CA GLU A 116 2.05 15.73 6.41
C GLU A 116 1.51 15.48 7.82
N GLU A 117 1.99 14.44 8.51
CA GLU A 117 1.62 14.12 9.89
C GLU A 117 1.96 15.28 10.85
N ALA A 118 3.14 15.90 10.71
CA ALA A 118 3.53 17.06 11.50
C ALA A 118 2.55 18.25 11.32
N LYS A 119 2.08 18.48 10.09
CA LYS A 119 1.05 19.50 9.81
C LYS A 119 -0.30 19.13 10.37
N LEU A 120 -0.70 17.87 10.23
CA LEU A 120 -1.97 17.36 10.75
C LEU A 120 -2.01 17.45 12.27
N ILE A 121 -0.92 17.15 12.98
CA ILE A 121 -0.79 17.41 14.41
C ILE A 121 -0.90 18.91 14.71
N GLY A 122 -0.27 19.77 13.91
CA GLY A 122 -0.39 21.23 14.07
C GLY A 122 -1.82 21.76 13.89
N THR A 123 -2.64 21.09 13.08
CA THR A 123 -4.02 21.51 12.77
C THR A 123 -5.06 20.87 13.70
N TYR A 124 -4.95 19.58 13.97
CA TYR A 124 -5.92 18.78 14.71
C TYR A 124 -5.49 18.46 16.15
N GLY A 125 -4.24 18.75 16.52
CA GLY A 125 -3.74 18.56 17.88
C GLY A 125 -3.86 17.12 18.38
N ASP A 126 -4.47 16.98 19.54
CA ASP A 126 -4.59 15.69 20.25
C ASP A 126 -5.50 14.69 19.54
N ASP A 127 -6.47 15.16 18.74
CA ASP A 127 -7.35 14.26 17.97
C ASP A 127 -6.55 13.44 16.95
N TYR A 128 -5.54 14.06 16.31
CA TYR A 128 -4.65 13.35 15.40
C TYR A 128 -3.70 12.41 16.13
N ARG A 129 -3.24 12.78 17.33
CA ARG A 129 -2.39 11.90 18.16
C ARG A 129 -3.16 10.65 18.58
N ALA A 130 -4.40 10.81 19.02
CA ALA A 130 -5.29 9.69 19.34
C ALA A 130 -5.54 8.79 18.13
N TYR A 131 -5.67 9.38 16.94
CA TYR A 131 -5.76 8.62 15.69
C TYR A 131 -4.46 7.85 15.36
N MET A 132 -3.29 8.45 15.54
CA MET A 132 -2.01 7.76 15.36
C MET A 132 -1.82 6.59 16.34
N ASP A 133 -2.30 6.73 17.57
CA ASP A 133 -2.26 5.65 18.56
C ASP A 133 -3.20 4.50 18.19
N LYS A 134 -4.38 4.82 17.62
CA LYS A 134 -5.36 3.85 17.13
C LYS A 134 -4.89 3.15 15.85
N VAL A 135 -4.29 3.88 14.92
CA VAL A 135 -3.86 3.38 13.60
C VAL A 135 -2.35 3.49 13.49
N GLN A 136 -1.64 2.43 13.90
CA GLN A 136 -0.18 2.40 13.95
C GLN A 136 0.47 2.29 12.56
N ASP A 137 -0.23 1.66 11.62
CA ASP A 137 0.27 1.46 10.26
C ASP A 137 0.21 2.74 9.43
N LYS A 138 1.36 3.11 8.86
CA LYS A 138 1.50 4.35 8.11
C LYS A 138 1.08 4.20 6.64
N ILE A 139 1.77 3.30 5.91
CA ILE A 139 1.61 3.10 4.47
C ILE A 139 1.21 1.66 4.15
N ILE A 140 1.79 0.67 4.84
CA ILE A 140 1.49 -0.74 4.60
C ILE A 140 0.73 -1.25 5.82
N PRO A 141 -0.48 -1.85 5.65
CA PRO A 141 -1.28 -2.34 6.76
C PRO A 141 -0.76 -3.70 7.24
N PHE A 142 0.39 -3.73 7.93
CA PHE A 142 0.94 -4.96 8.48
C PHE A 142 0.01 -5.58 9.54
N SER A 143 -0.76 -4.76 10.25
CA SER A 143 -1.79 -5.22 11.19
C SER A 143 -2.84 -6.11 10.52
N LEU A 144 -3.25 -5.81 9.29
CA LEU A 144 -4.18 -6.64 8.53
C LEU A 144 -3.59 -8.03 8.24
N LEU A 145 -2.32 -8.10 7.87
CA LEU A 145 -1.62 -9.38 7.65
C LEU A 145 -1.51 -10.20 8.93
N SER A 146 -1.29 -9.53 10.07
CA SER A 146 -1.26 -10.20 11.38
C SER A 146 -2.63 -10.73 11.79
N ALA A 147 -3.71 -10.00 11.52
CA ALA A 147 -5.08 -10.42 11.82
C ALA A 147 -5.51 -11.64 10.99
N VAL A 148 -5.12 -11.70 9.72
CA VAL A 148 -5.37 -12.87 8.85
C VAL A 148 -4.64 -14.10 9.38
N ASN A 149 -3.39 -13.97 9.82
CA ASN A 149 -2.60 -15.09 10.33
C ASN A 149 -3.11 -15.64 11.67
N LEU A 150 -3.76 -14.81 12.50
CA LEU A 150 -4.35 -15.25 13.77
C LEU A 150 -5.63 -16.06 13.55
N ASN A 151 -6.40 -15.74 12.50
CA ASN A 151 -7.67 -16.41 12.21
C ASN A 151 -7.47 -17.86 11.68
N ASP A 152 -6.34 -18.13 11.02
CA ASP A 152 -5.95 -19.49 10.59
C ASP A 152 -5.48 -20.38 11.78
N GLY A 153 -5.18 -19.79 12.93
CA GLY A 153 -4.70 -20.50 14.13
C GLY A 153 -5.82 -21.03 15.05
N GLU A 154 -7.03 -20.47 15.00
CA GLU A 154 -8.13 -20.84 15.90
C GLU A 154 -9.02 -21.98 15.38
N GLY A 155 -8.94 -22.34 14.10
CA GLY A 155 -9.74 -23.41 13.49
C GLY A 155 -9.27 -24.86 13.72
N LYS A 156 -8.32 -25.11 14.63
CA LYS A 156 -7.74 -26.46 14.89
C LYS A 156 -7.89 -26.97 16.34
N LYS A 157 -8.77 -26.39 17.15
CA LYS A 157 -8.96 -26.78 18.56
C LYS A 157 -10.36 -27.27 18.92
N GLU A 158 -11.17 -27.66 17.95
CA GLU A 158 -12.42 -28.38 18.23
C GLU A 158 -12.36 -29.72 17.47
N GLU A 159 -11.69 -30.69 18.12
CA GLU A 159 -11.92 -32.14 17.92
C GLU A 159 -13.21 -32.57 18.62
#